data_AF-A0A353BYJ0-F1
#
_entry.id   AF-A0A353BYJ0-F1
#
_cell.length_a   1.000
_cell.length_b   1.000
_cell.length_c   1.000
_cell.angle_alpha   90.00
_cell.angle_beta   90.00
_cell.angle_gamma   90.00
#
_symmetry.space_group_name_H-M   'P 1'
#
loop_
_entity.id
_entity.type
_entity.pdbx_description
1 polymer ?
#
loop_
_entity_poly.entity_id
_entity_poly.type
_entity_poly.pdbx_seq_one_letter_code
_entity_poly.pdbx_strand_id
1 'polypeptide(L)' 'MTKMRLLLRLDSGNDSSDNIRLCFQPETRCDFLIKRNLRQESLDMWLDIAKENGIVTHPRDGKNRIYRQCSMVC' A
#
# COMPACT_ATOMS: atom_id res chain seq x y z
N MET A 1 -11.85 -0.33 -24.55
CA MET A 1 -11.85 -0.30 -23.06
C MET A 1 -11.95 -1.72 -22.52
N THR A 2 -11.20 -2.05 -21.47
CA THR A 2 -11.28 -3.38 -20.83
C THR A 2 -12.48 -3.44 -19.87
N LYS A 3 -13.03 -4.65 -19.69
CA LYS A 3 -14.07 -4.94 -18.67
C LYS A 3 -13.49 -5.49 -17.37
N MET A 4 -12.19 -5.76 -17.34
CA MET A 4 -11.51 -6.28 -16.16
C MET A 4 -11.28 -5.17 -15.14
N ARG A 5 -11.25 -5.52 -13.84
CA ARG A 5 -10.86 -4.57 -12.79
C ARG A 5 -9.43 -4.10 -13.03
N LEU A 6 -9.22 -2.79 -12.92
CA LEU A 6 -7.90 -2.18 -13.01
C LEU A 6 -7.27 -2.12 -11.62
N LEU A 7 -5.98 -2.44 -11.56
CA LEU A 7 -5.15 -2.25 -10.38
C LEU A 7 -4.04 -1.27 -10.74
N LEU A 8 -4.11 -0.06 -10.20
CA LEU A 8 -3.15 1.00 -10.48
C LEU A 8 -1.90 0.82 -9.62
N ARG A 9 -0.71 0.78 -10.23
CA ARG A 9 0.55 0.85 -9.49
C ARG A 9 1.04 2.29 -9.44
N LEU A 10 1.04 2.87 -8.24
CA LEU A 10 1.59 4.19 -7.97
C LEU A 10 3.06 4.02 -7.56
N ASP A 11 3.97 4.28 -8.50
CA ASP A 11 5.39 4.38 -8.19
C ASP A 11 5.70 5.74 -7.52
N SER A 12 6.84 5.89 -6.86
CA SER A 12 7.18 7.06 -6.00
C SER A 12 7.21 8.45 -6.68
N GLY A 13 6.94 8.53 -7.98
CA GLY A 13 6.72 9.80 -8.68
C GLY A 13 5.25 10.10 -8.95
N ASN A 14 4.35 9.18 -8.60
CA ASN A 14 2.92 9.23 -8.90
C ASN A 14 2.05 8.99 -7.66
N ASP A 15 2.65 8.83 -6.48
CA ASP A 15 1.97 8.60 -5.20
C ASP A 15 1.63 9.91 -4.46
N SER A 16 1.47 11.01 -5.20
CA SER A 16 0.95 12.26 -4.63
C SER A 16 -0.47 12.07 -4.10
N SER A 17 -0.83 12.84 -3.08
CA SER A 17 -2.18 12.83 -2.50
C SER A 17 -3.26 13.12 -3.54
N ASP A 18 -2.98 14.00 -4.50
CA ASP A 18 -3.93 14.35 -5.57
C ASP A 18 -4.19 13.17 -6.52
N ASN A 19 -3.15 12.40 -6.87
CA ASN A 19 -3.33 11.19 -7.69
C ASN A 19 -4.10 10.09 -6.94
N ILE A 20 -3.80 9.93 -5.66
CA ILE A 20 -4.50 8.97 -4.80
C ILE A 20 -5.97 9.35 -4.65
N ARG A 21 -6.29 10.64 -4.49
CA ARG A 21 -7.67 11.15 -4.41
C ARG A 21 -8.50 10.76 -5.63
N LEU A 22 -7.92 10.77 -6.83
CA LEU A 22 -8.62 10.34 -8.04
C LEU A 22 -9.04 8.86 -7.96
N CYS A 23 -8.27 8.00 -7.30
CA CYS A 23 -8.62 6.59 -7.14
C CYS A 23 -9.84 6.37 -6.23
N PHE A 24 -10.24 7.39 -5.45
CA PHE A 24 -11.40 7.35 -4.56
C PHE A 24 -12.65 8.02 -5.15
N GLN A 25 -12.52 8.85 -6.19
CA GLN A 25 -13.65 9.50 -6.84
C GLN A 25 -14.55 8.48 -7.54
N PRO A 26 -15.88 8.62 -7.50
CA PRO A 26 -16.82 7.65 -8.10
C PRO A 26 -16.53 7.37 -9.58
N GLU A 27 -16.13 8.39 -10.33
CA GLU A 27 -15.95 8.34 -11.78
C GLU A 27 -14.65 7.62 -12.18
N THR A 28 -13.64 7.67 -11.31
CA THR A 28 -12.27 7.15 -11.57
C THR A 28 -11.84 6.09 -10.55
N ARG A 29 -12.80 5.54 -9.79
CA ARG A 29 -12.55 4.58 -8.72
C ARG A 29 -11.80 3.36 -9.23
N CYS A 30 -10.65 3.08 -8.61
CA CYS A 30 -9.89 1.86 -8.88
C CYS A 30 -9.12 1.39 -7.65
N ASP A 31 -8.79 0.10 -7.63
CA ASP A 31 -7.87 -0.44 -6.65
C ASP A 31 -6.45 0.02 -6.99
N PHE A 32 -5.61 0.26 -5.99
CA PHE A 32 -4.23 0.70 -6.22
C PHE A 32 -3.22 0.11 -5.24
N LEU A 33 -1.95 0.12 -5.64
CA LEU A 33 -0.79 -0.25 -4.84
C LEU A 33 0.25 0.86 -4.92
N ILE A 34 0.71 1.36 -3.77
CA ILE A 34 1.80 2.33 -3.70
C ILE A 34 3.12 1.58 -3.49
N LYS A 35 4.06 1.75 -4.43
CA LYS A 35 5.42 1.24 -4.33
C LYS A 35 6.34 2.35 -3.81
N ARG A 36 6.55 2.40 -2.49
CA ARG A 36 7.57 3.27 -1.89
C ARG A 36 8.97 2.76 -2.23
N ASN A 37 9.79 3.60 -2.84
CA ASN A 37 11.21 3.36 -3.05
C ASN A 37 11.98 3.99 -1.91
N LEU A 38 12.34 3.19 -0.91
CA LEU A 38 13.09 3.61 0.28
C LEU A 38 14.49 4.08 -0.15
N ARG A 39 14.72 5.39 -0.27
CA ARG A 39 16.04 5.97 -0.52
C ARG A 39 16.50 6.63 0.76
N GLN A 40 17.66 6.21 1.28
CA GLN A 40 18.21 6.73 2.54
C GLN A 40 17.32 6.48 3.78
N GLU A 41 16.30 5.61 3.66
CA GLU A 41 15.43 5.21 4.77
C GLU A 41 15.88 3.84 5.30
N SER A 42 15.84 3.64 6.62
CA SER A 42 16.24 2.38 7.26
C SER A 42 15.13 1.33 7.18
N LEU A 43 15.46 0.14 6.68
CA LEU A 43 14.54 -1.00 6.65
C LEU A 43 14.12 -1.43 8.07
N ASP A 44 15.04 -1.39 9.03
CA ASP A 44 14.78 -1.81 10.41
C ASP A 44 13.80 -0.86 11.09
N MET A 45 13.96 0.46 10.88
CA MET A 45 13.02 1.47 11.36
C MET A 45 11.60 1.20 10.84
N TRP A 46 11.46 0.93 9.54
CA TRP A 46 10.15 0.62 8.94
C TRP A 46 9.56 -0.68 9.46
N LEU A 47 10.40 -1.69 9.69
CA LEU A 47 9.98 -2.94 10.29
C LEU A 47 9.48 -2.73 11.73
N ASP A 48 10.14 -1.88 12.51
CA ASP A 48 9.74 -1.58 13.87
C ASP A 48 8.42 -0.79 13.93
N ILE A 49 8.25 0.21 13.05
CA ILE A 49 6.97 0.91 12.88
C ILE A 49 5.85 -0.09 12.54
N ALA A 50 6.12 -1.05 11.64
CA ALA A 50 5.14 -2.05 11.22
C ALA A 50 4.80 -3.05 12.33
N LYS A 51 5.77 -3.41 13.19
CA LYS A 51 5.53 -4.23 14.38
C LYS A 51 4.70 -3.50 15.43
N GLU A 52 4.97 -2.22 15.64
CA GLU A 52 4.30 -1.40 16.65
C GLU A 52 2.84 -1.08 16.26
N ASN A 53 2.60 -0.78 14.98
CA ASN A 53 1.31 -0.25 14.52
C ASN A 53 0.50 -1.25 13.66
N GLY A 54 1.10 -2.38 13.26
CA GLY A 54 0.50 -3.34 12.34
C GLY A 54 -0.13 -4.55 13.03
N ILE A 55 -1.16 -5.10 12.40
CA ILE A 55 -1.73 -6.41 12.69
C ILE A 55 -0.90 -7.49 11.99
N VAL A 56 -0.46 -8.48 12.74
CA VAL A 56 0.26 -9.64 12.22
C VAL A 56 -0.73 -10.62 11.56
N THR A 57 -0.39 -11.06 10.35
CA THR A 57 -1.15 -12.07 9.61
C THR A 57 -0.24 -13.17 9.07
N HIS A 58 -0.79 -14.38 8.97
CA HIS A 58 -0.12 -15.59 8.47
C HIS A 58 -0.88 -16.09 7.24
N PRO A 59 -0.58 -15.58 6.04
CA PRO A 59 -1.42 -15.82 4.86
C PRO A 59 -1.36 -17.26 4.34
N ARG A 60 -0.23 -17.97 4.53
CA ARG A 60 -0.04 -19.36 4.14
C ARG A 60 1.15 -19.98 4.86
N ASP A 61 1.14 -21.31 4.97
CA ASP A 61 2.26 -22.05 5.53
C ASP A 61 3.55 -21.81 4.74
N GLY A 62 4.66 -21.69 5.48
CA GLY A 62 5.97 -21.36 4.93
C GLY A 62 6.18 -19.89 4.53
N LYS A 63 5.19 -19.00 4.74
CA LYS A 63 5.37 -17.56 4.54
C LYS A 63 5.59 -16.86 5.88
N ASN A 64 6.64 -16.02 5.93
CA ASN A 64 6.91 -15.19 7.09
C ASN A 64 5.72 -14.29 7.42
N ARG A 65 5.60 -13.96 8.71
CA ARG A 65 4.58 -13.05 9.29
C ARG A 65 4.54 -11.75 8.49
N ILE A 66 3.33 -11.32 8.12
CA ILE A 66 3.10 -10.05 7.42
C ILE A 66 2.42 -9.08 8.38
N TYR A 67 3.03 -7.92 8.57
CA TYR A 67 2.43 -6.79 9.27
C TYR A 67 1.53 -6.00 8.31
N ARG A 68 0.27 -5.78 8.69
CA ARG A 68 -0.71 -5.01 7.92
C ARG A 68 -1.25 -3.90 8.79
N GLN A 69 -1.32 -2.68 8.27
CA GLN A 69 -2.01 -1.61 8.99
C GLN A 69 -3.52 -1.90 9.02
N CYS A 70 -4.14 -1.86 10.20
CA CYS A 70 -5.59 -1.93 10.34
C CYS A 70 -6.21 -0.61 9.85
N SER A 71 -7.33 -0.70 9.13
CA SER A 71 -7.92 0.37 8.31
C SER A 71 -8.07 1.74 8.98
N MET A 72 -7.87 2.78 8.16
CA MET A 72 -8.25 4.19 8.32
C MET A 72 -7.34 5.09 9.18
N VAL A 73 -6.13 5.39 8.70
CA VAL A 73 -5.63 6.78 8.65
C VAL A 73 -4.70 6.91 7.44
N CYS A 74 -5.21 7.52 6.37
CA CYS A 74 -4.55 8.29 5.31
C CYS A 74 -5.54 8.45 4.15
#